data_AF-A0A2W4IY12-F1
#
_entry.id   AF-A0A2W4IY12-F1
#
_cell.length_a   1.000
_cell.length_b   1.000
_cell.length_c   1.000
_cell.angle_alpha   90.00
_cell.angle_beta   90.00
_cell.angle_gamma   90.00
#
_symmetry.space_group_name_H-M   'P 1'
#
loop_
_entity.id
_entity.type
_entity.pdbx_description
1 polymer ?
#
loop_
_entity_poly.entity_id
_entity_poly.type
_entity_poly.pdbx_seq_one_letter_code
_entity_poly.pdbx_strand_id
1 'polypeptide(L)'
;MQNKRKLVAFASALTMVSITLVPTTFAGEAAKMNSSAAKTTSTKTATGAKTSKTASGKITEAKALDLVMAMPDVKQFFKNVTKSKVAKPVIDVDRKEGNAYVVHVYEVVNDGPETSHTATKNWYYVDINTGKITTEF
;
A
#
# COMPACT_ATOMS: atom_id res chain seq x y z
N MET A 1 20.32 -33.36 -34.38
CA MET A 1 20.07 -34.49 -33.45
C MET A 1 19.02 -34.06 -32.44
N GLN A 2 17.83 -34.64 -32.54
CA GLN A 2 16.74 -34.47 -31.58
C GLN A 2 17.00 -35.35 -30.35
N ASN A 3 16.93 -34.80 -29.14
CA ASN A 3 16.77 -35.56 -27.90
C ASN A 3 15.70 -34.85 -27.07
N LYS A 4 14.43 -35.20 -27.26
CA LYS A 4 13.68 -36.24 -26.53
C LYS A 4 13.47 -35.89 -25.06
N ARG A 5 12.29 -35.33 -24.83
CA ARG A 5 11.61 -35.09 -23.54
C ARG A 5 11.70 -36.34 -22.66
N LYS A 6 12.11 -36.17 -21.41
CA LYS A 6 11.79 -37.13 -20.34
C LYS A 6 11.00 -36.42 -19.24
N LEU A 7 9.74 -36.81 -19.23
CA LEU A 7 8.72 -36.65 -18.20
C LEU A 7 9.28 -37.14 -16.85
N VAL A 8 9.20 -36.32 -15.79
CA VAL A 8 9.25 -36.81 -14.41
C VAL A 8 7.98 -36.31 -13.74
N ALA A 9 7.20 -37.27 -13.28
CA ALA A 9 5.88 -37.10 -12.73
C ALA A 9 5.93 -36.36 -11.38
N PHE A 10 5.06 -35.36 -11.26
CA PHE A 10 4.67 -34.76 -9.99
C PHE A 10 3.78 -35.74 -9.22
N ALA A 11 4.13 -36.03 -7.97
CA ALA A 11 3.21 -36.59 -6.99
C ALA A 11 3.59 -36.04 -5.60
N SER A 12 3.14 -34.82 -5.30
CA SER A 12 3.13 -34.29 -3.93
C SER A 12 1.80 -34.66 -3.28
N ALA A 13 1.86 -35.52 -2.27
CA ALA A 13 0.72 -35.86 -1.43
C ALA A 13 0.46 -34.71 -0.44
N LEU A 14 -0.64 -33.98 -0.65
CA LEU A 14 -1.13 -32.95 0.24
C LEU A 14 -1.95 -33.60 1.36
N THR A 15 -1.44 -33.59 2.58
CA THR A 15 -2.20 -34.02 3.77
C THR A 15 -3.02 -32.84 4.29
N MET A 16 -4.33 -33.06 4.37
CA MET A 16 -5.32 -32.11 4.92
C MET A 16 -5.20 -32.09 6.44
N VAL A 17 -4.75 -30.97 7.01
CA VAL A 17 -4.92 -30.68 8.44
C VAL A 17 -6.21 -29.89 8.61
N SER A 18 -7.23 -30.55 9.14
CA SER A 18 -8.51 -29.94 9.50
C SER A 18 -8.37 -29.18 10.81
N ILE A 19 -8.43 -27.85 10.77
CA ILE A 19 -8.54 -27.00 11.96
C ILE A 19 -10.02 -26.98 12.37
N THR A 20 -10.32 -27.51 13.55
CA THR A 20 -11.64 -27.37 14.18
C THR A 20 -11.75 -26.01 14.87
N LEU A 21 -12.77 -25.25 14.47
CA LEU A 21 -13.14 -23.96 15.04
C LEU A 21 -13.85 -24.19 16.39
N VAL A 22 -13.37 -23.58 17.47
CA VAL A 22 -14.09 -23.51 18.76
C VAL A 22 -14.67 -22.11 18.92
N PRO A 23 -15.99 -21.93 19.15
CA PRO A 23 -16.54 -20.63 19.49
C PRO A 23 -16.32 -20.35 20.98
N THR A 24 -15.55 -19.31 21.30
CA THR A 24 -15.55 -18.74 22.66
C THR A 24 -16.58 -17.63 22.71
N THR A 25 -17.75 -17.95 23.25
CA THR A 25 -18.69 -16.98 23.78
C THR A 25 -18.36 -16.75 25.25
N PHE A 26 -18.04 -15.51 25.63
CA PHE A 26 -18.25 -15.09 27.00
C PHE A 26 -18.98 -13.75 27.01
N ALA A 27 -20.12 -13.78 27.69
CA ALA A 27 -21.06 -12.69 27.86
C ALA A 27 -20.49 -11.61 28.79
N GLY A 28 -21.09 -10.42 28.68
CA GLY A 28 -20.60 -9.19 29.28
C GLY A 28 -20.69 -9.09 30.79
N GLU A 29 -20.10 -8.00 31.28
CA GLU A 29 -20.35 -7.41 32.60
C GLU A 29 -20.21 -5.88 32.45
N ALA A 30 -21.05 -5.16 33.17
CA ALA A 30 -21.55 -3.84 32.87
C ALA A 30 -20.66 -2.63 33.20
N ALA A 31 -20.94 -1.56 32.46
CA ALA A 31 -21.07 -0.15 32.86
C ALA A 31 -20.30 0.39 34.10
N LYS A 32 -19.50 1.44 33.85
CA LYS A 32 -19.63 2.69 34.63
C LYS A 32 -19.19 3.92 33.81
N MET A 33 -20.13 4.86 33.66
CA MET A 33 -19.95 6.21 33.16
C MET A 33 -19.09 7.05 34.11
N ASN A 34 -18.31 8.01 33.60
CA ASN A 34 -18.46 9.42 34.01
C ASN A 34 -17.69 10.39 33.09
N SER A 35 -18.37 11.48 32.81
CA SER A 35 -18.05 12.64 31.99
C SER A 35 -17.03 13.57 32.66
N SER A 36 -16.17 14.24 31.88
CA SER A 36 -15.95 15.69 32.05
C SER A 36 -15.21 16.28 30.84
N ALA A 37 -15.73 17.42 30.41
CA ALA A 37 -15.29 18.23 29.29
C ALA A 37 -14.20 19.24 29.68
N ALA A 38 -13.25 19.48 28.78
CA ALA A 38 -12.65 20.79 28.43
C ALA A 38 -11.60 20.53 27.34
N LYS A 39 -11.84 20.87 26.05
CA LYS A 39 -11.77 22.22 25.47
C LYS A 39 -10.31 22.71 25.41
N THR A 40 -9.63 22.54 24.27
CA THR A 40 -9.21 23.64 23.34
C THR A 40 -7.73 23.98 23.50
N THR A 41 -6.90 24.37 22.52
CA THR A 41 -6.83 24.45 21.05
C THR A 41 -5.49 25.18 20.79
N SER A 42 -4.93 25.04 19.58
CA SER A 42 -4.01 25.98 18.90
C SER A 42 -2.51 25.64 19.05
N THR A 43 -1.64 25.81 18.05
CA THR A 43 -1.64 26.78 16.93
C THR A 43 -0.64 26.30 15.86
N LYS A 44 -1.04 25.97 14.62
CA LYS A 44 -1.01 26.79 13.38
C LYS A 44 0.31 27.51 13.07
N THR A 45 0.91 27.19 11.91
CA THR A 45 1.50 28.09 10.88
C THR A 45 1.75 27.19 9.64
N ALA A 46 0.92 27.11 8.60
CA ALA A 46 0.60 28.07 7.54
C ALA A 46 1.82 28.54 6.70
N THR A 47 1.95 27.99 5.49
CA THR A 47 2.04 28.73 4.20
C THR A 47 3.06 28.12 3.25
N GLY A 48 2.53 27.58 2.16
CA GLY A 48 3.24 27.19 0.95
C GLY A 48 2.21 26.97 -0.15
N ALA A 49 1.40 27.99 -0.43
CA ALA A 49 0.48 27.99 -1.56
C ALA A 49 1.28 27.95 -2.87
N LYS A 50 1.04 26.93 -3.69
CA LYS A 50 1.11 27.10 -5.14
C LYS A 50 -0.06 26.36 -5.78
N THR A 51 -0.97 27.20 -6.24
CA THR A 51 -2.19 26.96 -7.01
C THR A 51 -2.00 25.96 -8.15
N SER A 52 -2.99 25.08 -8.32
CA SER A 52 -3.42 24.66 -9.65
C SER A 52 -4.92 24.37 -9.64
N LYS A 53 -5.67 25.38 -10.07
CA LYS A 53 -6.96 25.29 -10.76
C LYS A 53 -7.05 24.00 -11.59
N THR A 54 -8.18 23.28 -11.55
CA THR A 54 -8.98 22.86 -12.73
C THR A 54 -9.83 21.62 -12.45
N ALA A 55 -11.13 21.79 -12.73
CA ALA A 55 -12.18 20.79 -12.92
C ALA A 55 -12.50 19.86 -11.74
N SER A 56 -13.64 20.13 -11.12
CA SER A 56 -14.49 19.23 -10.35
C SER A 56 -14.92 18.01 -11.17
N GLY A 57 -13.96 17.15 -11.51
CA GLY A 57 -14.13 15.83 -12.09
C GLY A 57 -13.38 14.83 -11.23
N LYS A 58 -13.91 13.60 -11.13
CA LYS A 58 -13.26 12.51 -10.41
C LYS A 58 -11.82 12.35 -10.92
N ILE A 59 -10.87 12.25 -10.00
CA ILE A 59 -9.47 12.01 -10.29
C ILE A 59 -9.33 10.65 -10.98
N THR A 60 -8.39 10.54 -11.92
CA THR A 60 -8.08 9.29 -12.62
C THR A 60 -6.91 8.57 -11.93
N GLU A 61 -6.73 7.28 -12.22
CA GLU A 61 -5.60 6.48 -11.70
C GLU A 61 -4.24 7.10 -12.02
N ALA A 62 -4.03 7.52 -13.28
CA ALA A 62 -2.81 8.22 -13.69
C ALA A 62 -2.56 9.47 -12.85
N LYS A 63 -3.62 10.22 -12.52
CA LYS A 63 -3.50 11.41 -11.68
C LYS A 63 -3.19 11.05 -10.22
N ALA A 64 -3.69 9.93 -9.72
CA ALA A 64 -3.35 9.42 -8.38
C ALA A 64 -1.86 9.03 -8.30
N LEU A 65 -1.34 8.36 -9.33
CA LEU A 65 0.09 8.04 -9.43
C LEU A 65 0.95 9.30 -9.43
N ASP A 66 0.58 10.32 -10.21
CA ASP A 66 1.30 11.61 -10.24
C ASP A 66 1.32 12.29 -8.86
N LEU A 67 0.19 12.25 -8.14
CA LEU A 67 0.08 12.86 -6.82
C LEU A 67 0.97 12.16 -5.79
N VAL A 68 1.00 10.83 -5.78
CA VAL A 68 1.85 10.04 -4.89
C VAL A 68 3.33 10.19 -5.27
N MET A 69 3.66 10.12 -6.56
CA MET A 69 5.02 10.37 -7.06
C MET A 69 5.50 11.79 -6.76
N ALA A 70 4.60 12.76 -6.63
CA ALA A 70 4.97 14.13 -6.28
C ALA A 70 5.42 14.28 -4.82
N MET A 71 5.11 13.34 -3.94
CA MET A 71 5.45 13.39 -2.52
C MET A 71 6.98 13.37 -2.29
N PRO A 72 7.50 14.17 -1.33
CA PRO A 72 8.94 14.24 -1.08
C PRO A 72 9.53 12.91 -0.59
N ASP A 73 8.81 12.18 0.28
CA ASP A 73 9.26 10.85 0.78
C ASP A 73 9.35 9.84 -0.37
N VAL A 74 8.33 9.76 -1.23
CA VAL A 74 8.34 8.87 -2.40
C VAL A 74 9.46 9.25 -3.37
N LYS A 75 9.65 10.54 -3.67
CA LYS A 75 10.78 11.01 -4.50
C LYS A 75 12.12 10.62 -3.90
N GLN A 76 12.28 10.74 -2.58
CA GLN A 76 13.51 10.37 -1.91
C GLN A 76 13.75 8.86 -1.95
N PHE A 77 12.70 8.06 -1.74
CA PHE A 77 12.74 6.61 -1.91
C PHE A 77 13.21 6.24 -3.32
N PHE A 78 12.55 6.73 -4.36
CA PHE A 78 12.94 6.48 -5.75
C PHE A 78 14.40 6.86 -6.02
N LYS A 79 14.83 8.05 -5.56
CA LYS A 79 16.24 8.48 -5.69
C LYS A 79 17.22 7.54 -4.99
N ASN A 80 16.84 6.93 -3.88
CA ASN A 80 17.72 6.02 -3.14
C ASN A 80 17.77 4.64 -3.80
N VAL A 81 16.62 4.09 -4.19
CA VAL A 81 16.53 2.78 -4.84
C VAL A 81 17.23 2.80 -6.20
N THR A 82 17.06 3.86 -7.00
CA THR A 82 17.71 3.97 -8.32
C THR A 82 19.25 4.06 -8.24
N LYS A 83 19.84 4.37 -7.07
CA LYS A 83 21.31 4.28 -6.88
C LYS A 83 21.78 2.84 -6.80
N SER A 84 20.90 1.91 -6.42
CA SER A 84 21.19 0.49 -6.39
C SER A 84 21.21 -0.07 -7.80
N LYS A 85 22.16 -0.97 -8.08
CA LYS A 85 22.17 -1.74 -9.34
C LYS A 85 21.25 -2.96 -9.30
N VAL A 86 20.87 -3.38 -8.10
CA VAL A 86 20.11 -4.61 -7.84
C VAL A 86 18.64 -4.33 -7.55
N ALA A 87 18.28 -3.09 -7.20
CA ALA A 87 16.91 -2.73 -6.86
C ALA A 87 16.30 -1.74 -7.86
N LYS A 88 15.00 -1.89 -8.12
CA LYS A 88 14.23 -0.98 -8.98
C LYS A 88 12.98 -0.50 -8.26
N PRO A 89 12.76 0.81 -8.13
CA PRO A 89 11.54 1.32 -7.51
C PRO A 89 10.37 1.21 -8.50
N VAL A 90 9.20 0.86 -7.99
CA VAL A 90 7.97 0.68 -8.74
C VAL A 90 6.84 1.40 -7.99
N ILE A 91 5.94 2.02 -8.74
CA ILE A 91 4.70 2.60 -8.23
C ILE A 91 3.57 2.12 -9.13
N ASP A 92 2.49 1.64 -8.52
CA ASP A 92 1.33 1.14 -9.26
C ASP A 92 0.04 1.37 -8.49
N VAL A 93 -1.10 1.38 -9.20
CA VAL A 93 -2.42 1.36 -8.57
C VAL A 93 -2.81 -0.09 -8.37
N ASP A 94 -2.83 -0.53 -7.12
CA ASP A 94 -3.17 -1.91 -6.77
C ASP A 94 -4.67 -2.18 -6.93
N ARG A 95 -5.49 -1.31 -6.34
CA ARG A 95 -6.95 -1.44 -6.40
C ARG A 95 -7.66 -0.12 -6.17
N LYS A 96 -8.94 -0.10 -6.52
CA LYS A 96 -9.87 0.95 -6.12
C LYS A 96 -10.70 0.47 -4.94
N GLU A 97 -10.70 1.23 -3.85
CA GLU A 97 -11.42 0.91 -2.63
C GLU A 97 -12.40 2.03 -2.30
N GLY A 98 -13.69 1.77 -2.56
CA GLY A 98 -14.76 2.76 -2.40
C GLY A 98 -14.51 4.05 -3.19
N ASN A 99 -14.22 5.13 -2.47
CA ASN A 99 -13.94 6.46 -3.03
C ASN A 99 -12.43 6.80 -3.06
N ALA A 100 -11.55 5.81 -2.96
CA ALA A 100 -10.10 6.00 -3.03
C ALA A 100 -9.43 5.06 -4.04
N TYR A 101 -8.33 5.51 -4.63
CA TYR A 101 -7.34 4.65 -5.28
C TYR A 101 -6.28 4.27 -4.27
N VAL A 102 -5.96 2.98 -4.19
CA VAL A 102 -4.88 2.44 -3.37
C VAL A 102 -3.65 2.31 -4.25
N VAL A 103 -2.65 3.15 -3.99
CA VAL A 103 -1.39 3.20 -4.73
C VAL A 103 -0.32 2.50 -3.92
N HIS A 104 0.32 1.49 -4.52
CA HIS A 104 1.40 0.72 -3.93
C HIS A 104 2.75 1.29 -4.36
N VAL A 105 3.61 1.59 -3.38
CA VAL A 105 5.00 1.97 -3.64
C VAL A 105 5.91 0.89 -3.06
N TYR A 106 6.73 0.30 -3.92
CA TYR A 106 7.63 -0.79 -3.56
C TYR A 106 8.90 -0.77 -4.38
N GLU A 107 9.86 -1.60 -4.02
CA GLU A 107 11.01 -1.91 -4.84
C GLU A 107 11.09 -3.41 -5.12
N VAL A 108 11.57 -3.74 -6.31
CA VAL A 108 11.93 -5.10 -6.68
C VAL A 108 13.45 -5.21 -6.56
N VAL A 109 13.92 -6.03 -5.62
CA VAL A 109 15.33 -6.29 -5.35
C VAL A 109 15.70 -7.63 -5.99
N ASN A 110 16.82 -7.65 -6.71
CA ASN A 110 17.34 -8.82 -7.38
C ASN A 110 18.60 -9.31 -6.65
N ASP A 111 18.48 -10.39 -5.88
CA ASP A 111 19.57 -10.95 -5.06
C ASP A 111 20.47 -11.94 -5.82
N GLY A 112 20.11 -12.28 -7.06
CA GLY A 112 20.84 -13.28 -7.84
C GLY A 112 20.17 -13.59 -9.17
N PRO A 113 20.73 -14.51 -9.96
CA PRO A 113 20.22 -14.82 -11.31
C PRO A 113 18.77 -15.35 -11.32
N GLU A 114 18.31 -15.98 -10.24
CA GLU A 114 16.98 -16.60 -10.14
C GLU A 114 16.24 -16.20 -8.85
N THR A 115 16.76 -15.23 -8.10
CA THR A 115 16.22 -14.85 -6.78
C THR A 115 15.94 -13.36 -6.73
N SER A 116 14.66 -13.01 -6.63
CA SER A 116 14.22 -11.64 -6.41
C SER A 116 13.16 -11.59 -5.32
N HIS A 117 13.04 -10.45 -4.64
CA HIS A 117 11.99 -10.20 -3.69
C HIS A 117 11.44 -8.78 -3.84
N THR A 118 10.20 -8.60 -3.39
CA THR A 118 9.54 -7.30 -3.38
C THR A 118 9.55 -6.75 -1.95
N ALA A 119 10.12 -5.56 -1.78
CA ALA A 119 10.08 -4.83 -0.52
C ALA A 119 9.10 -3.66 -0.63
N THR A 120 8.02 -3.70 0.15
CA THR A 120 7.01 -2.64 0.16
C THR A 120 7.49 -1.47 1.00
N LYS A 121 7.43 -0.25 0.43
CA LYS A 121 7.68 0.98 1.16
C LYS A 121 6.40 1.44 1.86
N ASN A 122 5.29 1.58 1.13
CA ASN A 122 4.00 1.97 1.70
C ASN A 122 2.84 1.76 0.72
N TRP A 123 1.63 1.92 1.26
CA TRP A 123 0.37 2.00 0.56
C TRP A 123 -0.26 3.37 0.79
N TYR A 124 -0.68 4.03 -0.29
CA TYR A 124 -1.25 5.38 -0.25
C TYR A 124 -2.69 5.35 -0.75
N TYR A 125 -3.61 5.79 0.09
CA TYR A 125 -4.99 6.03 -0.30
C TYR A 125 -5.12 7.44 -0.87
N VAL A 126 -5.57 7.54 -2.13
CA VAL A 126 -5.84 8.81 -2.81
C VAL A 126 -7.34 8.95 -3.00
N ASP A 127 -7.95 9.90 -2.29
CA ASP A 127 -9.38 10.18 -2.43
C ASP A 127 -9.71 10.68 -3.84
N ILE A 128 -10.68 10.04 -4.50
CA ILE A 128 -11.02 10.27 -5.90
C ILE A 128 -11.64 11.65 -6.14
N ASN A 129 -12.30 12.23 -5.14
CA ASN A 129 -13.00 13.49 -5.30
C ASN A 129 -12.10 14.70 -4.96
N THR A 130 -11.17 14.52 -4.02
CA THR A 130 -10.37 15.59 -3.43
C THR A 130 -8.88 15.49 -3.73
N GLY A 131 -8.38 14.30 -4.05
CA GLY A 131 -6.96 14.04 -4.23
C GLY A 131 -6.16 14.02 -2.93
N LYS A 132 -6.85 14.03 -1.79
CA LYS A 132 -6.20 13.93 -0.48
C LYS A 132 -5.56 12.56 -0.34
N ILE A 133 -4.29 12.56 0.07
CA ILE A 133 -3.51 11.35 0.28
C ILE A 133 -3.49 11.01 1.78
N THR A 134 -3.65 9.73 2.11
CA THR A 134 -3.39 9.17 3.45
C THR A 134 -2.54 7.90 3.33
N THR A 135 -1.69 7.65 4.32
CA THR A 135 -0.80 6.48 4.37
C THR A 135 -1.40 5.37 5.21
N GLU A 136 -1.13 4.12 4.85
CA GLU A 136 -1.52 2.97 5.64
C GLU A 136 -0.47 2.60 6.70
N PHE A 137 0.82 2.74 6.37
CA PHE A 137 1.97 2.41 7.24
C PHE A 137 2.86 3.61 7.55
#